data_AF-A0A4Z0YL51-F1
#
_entry.id   AF-A0A4Z0YL51-F1
#
_cell.length_a   1.000
_cell.length_b   1.000
_cell.length_c   1.000
_cell.angle_alpha   90.00
_cell.angle_beta   90.00
_cell.angle_gamma   90.00
#
_symmetry.space_group_name_H-M   'P 1'
#
loop_
_entity.id
_entity.type
_entity.pdbx_description
1 polymer ?
#
loop_
_entity_poly.entity_id
_entity_poly.type
_entity_poly.pdbx_seq_one_letter_code
_entity_poly.pdbx_strand_id
1 'polypeptide(L)'
;LSGQINGYGAANLPVSGSTASGVGASICRSGSTTGIHCGTVGALGATVNYAEGSVTGLTRTSVCAEPGDSGGSFYSGAQAQGVTSGGSGNCASGGTTYFQPVNEILSTYGLTLVRS
;
A
#
# COMPACT_ATOMS: atom_id res chain seq x y z
N LEU A 1 -4.42 -11.67 -19.03
CA LEU A 1 -4.51 -11.51 -17.57
C LEU A 1 -5.25 -10.20 -17.29
N SER A 2 -6.10 -10.14 -16.26
CA SER A 2 -6.77 -8.90 -15.83
C SER A 2 -6.33 -8.60 -14.39
N GLY A 3 -5.75 -7.42 -14.19
CA GLY A 3 -5.22 -7.00 -12.90
C GLY A 3 -6.31 -6.37 -12.04
N GLN A 4 -6.50 -6.89 -10.82
CA GLN A 4 -7.51 -6.41 -9.88
C GLN A 4 -6.98 -6.36 -8.45
N ILE A 5 -7.49 -5.41 -7.67
CA ILE A 5 -7.32 -5.34 -6.22
C ILE A 5 -8.52 -6.03 -5.58
N ASN A 6 -8.23 -7.01 -4.71
CA ASN A 6 -9.27 -7.74 -3.98
C ASN A 6 -10.02 -6.81 -3.03
N GLY A 7 -11.36 -6.82 -3.06
CA GLY A 7 -12.19 -6.02 -2.16
C GLY A 7 -12.44 -6.64 -0.78
N TYR A 8 -12.04 -7.90 -0.56
CA TYR A 8 -12.28 -8.68 0.67
C TYR A 8 -13.74 -8.59 1.17
N GLY A 9 -14.69 -8.88 0.28
CA GLY A 9 -16.13 -8.81 0.54
C GLY A 9 -16.80 -7.57 -0.07
N ALA A 10 -16.03 -6.54 -0.41
CA ALA A 10 -16.45 -5.47 -1.31
C ALA A 10 -16.16 -5.83 -2.79
N ALA A 11 -16.61 -4.97 -3.71
CA ALA A 11 -16.29 -5.12 -5.13
C ALA A 11 -14.77 -4.98 -5.36
N ASN A 12 -14.23 -5.84 -6.22
CA ASN A 12 -12.85 -5.71 -6.68
C ASN A 12 -12.66 -4.42 -7.48
N LEU A 13 -11.47 -3.81 -7.35
CA LEU A 13 -11.12 -2.62 -8.10
C LEU A 13 -10.18 -2.96 -9.26
N PRO A 14 -10.34 -2.36 -10.45
CA PRO A 14 -9.41 -2.55 -11.55
C PRO A 14 -8.06 -1.89 -11.25
N VAL A 15 -6.99 -2.45 -11.81
CA VAL A 15 -5.67 -1.83 -11.85
C VAL A 15 -5.41 -1.32 -13.26
N SER A 16 -5.33 0.00 -13.46
CA SER A 16 -5.11 0.61 -14.77
C SER A 16 -3.69 1.17 -14.93
N GLY A 17 -2.92 1.26 -13.85
CA GLY A 17 -1.55 1.78 -13.89
C GLY A 17 -0.88 1.83 -12.52
N SER A 18 0.24 2.53 -12.45
CA SER A 18 1.02 2.74 -11.22
C SER A 18 1.60 4.15 -11.11
N THR A 19 0.87 5.16 -11.56
CA THR A 19 1.26 6.56 -11.32
C THR A 19 1.30 6.82 -9.82
N ALA A 20 2.48 7.20 -9.32
CA ALA A 20 2.72 7.40 -7.89
C ALA A 20 1.99 8.65 -7.38
N SER A 21 1.35 8.52 -6.22
CA SER A 21 0.64 9.59 -5.54
C SER A 21 1.58 10.41 -4.66
N GLY A 22 1.45 11.73 -4.71
CA GLY A 22 2.25 12.65 -3.89
C GLY A 22 1.76 12.75 -2.44
N VAL A 23 2.54 13.42 -1.60
CA VAL A 23 2.15 13.76 -0.22
C VAL A 23 0.83 14.54 -0.22
N GLY A 24 -0.07 14.20 0.70
CA GLY A 24 -1.42 14.78 0.81
C GLY A 24 -2.48 14.09 -0.06
N ALA A 25 -2.10 13.25 -1.02
CA ALA A 25 -3.05 12.51 -1.84
C ALA A 25 -3.85 11.49 -1.01
N SER A 26 -5.10 11.27 -1.40
CA SER A 26 -5.91 10.18 -0.87
C SER A 26 -5.33 8.84 -1.31
N ILE A 27 -5.32 7.89 -0.38
CA ILE A 27 -4.79 6.56 -0.60
C ILE A 27 -5.57 5.53 0.21
N CYS A 28 -5.80 4.37 -0.38
CA CYS A 28 -6.46 3.25 0.26
C CYS A 28 -5.54 2.04 0.30
N ARG A 29 -5.80 1.14 1.24
CA ARG A 29 -5.19 -0.18 1.32
C ARG A 29 -6.26 -1.23 1.44
N SER A 30 -6.03 -2.36 0.79
CA SER A 30 -6.80 -3.59 0.91
C SER A 30 -5.94 -4.67 1.59
N GLY A 31 -6.46 -5.25 2.66
CA GLY A 31 -5.82 -6.32 3.44
C GLY A 31 -6.84 -7.39 3.87
N SER A 32 -6.38 -8.61 4.06
CA SER A 32 -7.24 -9.77 4.36
C SER A 32 -7.85 -9.73 5.76
N THR A 33 -7.26 -8.96 6.67
CA THR A 33 -7.64 -8.92 8.08
C THR A 33 -8.57 -7.77 8.36
N THR A 34 -8.23 -6.56 7.89
CA THR A 34 -9.04 -5.36 8.14
C THR A 34 -9.88 -4.93 6.94
N GLY A 35 -9.71 -5.55 5.78
CA GLY A 35 -10.42 -5.17 4.55
C GLY A 35 -9.86 -3.89 3.95
N ILE A 36 -10.75 -3.01 3.49
CA ILE A 36 -10.38 -1.74 2.86
C ILE A 36 -10.40 -0.61 3.89
N HIS A 37 -9.28 0.09 4.01
CA HIS A 37 -9.20 1.35 4.74
C HIS A 37 -8.53 2.42 3.89
N CYS A 38 -8.91 3.68 4.12
CA CYS A 38 -8.38 4.81 3.38
C CYS A 38 -7.87 5.91 4.33
N GLY A 39 -7.00 6.75 3.79
CA GLY A 39 -6.36 7.85 4.47
C GLY A 39 -5.57 8.68 3.48
N THR A 40 -4.40 9.15 3.90
CA THR A 40 -3.56 10.08 3.13
C THR A 40 -2.10 9.66 3.13
N VAL A 41 -1.41 10.04 2.04
CA VAL A 41 0.06 9.96 1.96
C VAL A 41 0.65 11.04 2.86
N GLY A 42 1.45 10.64 3.84
CA GLY A 42 2.08 11.54 4.79
C GLY A 42 3.52 11.92 4.44
N ALA A 43 4.31 10.98 3.91
CA ALA A 43 5.69 11.22 3.50
C ALA A 43 6.17 10.17 2.49
N LEU A 44 7.10 10.54 1.62
CA LEU A 44 7.79 9.65 0.68
C LEU A 44 9.24 9.44 1.13
N GLY A 45 9.85 8.31 0.75
CA GLY A 45 11.27 8.06 1.02
C GLY A 45 11.62 7.88 2.50
N ALA A 46 10.68 7.40 3.31
CA ALA A 46 10.89 7.14 4.73
C ALA A 46 11.81 5.94 4.96
N THR A 47 12.59 6.02 6.04
CA THR A 47 13.38 4.90 6.57
C THR A 47 12.72 4.39 7.85
N VAL A 48 12.48 3.09 7.92
CA VAL A 48 11.96 2.41 9.11
C VAL A 48 12.98 1.42 9.61
N ASN A 49 13.31 1.50 10.90
CA ASN A 49 14.24 0.60 11.57
C ASN A 49 13.44 -0.53 12.22
N TYR A 50 13.34 -1.67 11.54
CA TYR A 50 12.78 -2.90 12.11
C TYR A 50 13.84 -3.62 12.94
N ALA A 51 13.43 -4.60 13.76
CA ALA A 51 14.35 -5.38 14.59
C ALA A 51 15.36 -6.18 13.73
N GLU A 52 14.93 -6.54 12.53
CA GLU A 52 15.67 -7.30 11.52
C GLU A 52 16.60 -6.40 10.68
N GLY A 53 16.42 -5.07 10.73
CA GLY A 53 17.22 -4.10 9.98
C GLY A 53 16.42 -2.89 9.50
N SER A 54 17.11 -1.94 8.88
CA SER A 54 16.51 -0.74 8.31
C SER A 54 16.01 -0.99 6.88
N VAL A 55 14.77 -0.56 6.61
CA VAL A 55 14.18 -0.52 5.27
C VAL A 55 14.01 0.94 4.86
N THR A 56 14.57 1.32 3.73
CA THR A 56 14.52 2.69 3.18
C THR A 56 13.54 2.78 2.01
N GLY A 57 13.21 4.00 1.57
CA GLY A 57 12.37 4.21 0.38
C GLY A 57 10.87 4.01 0.60
N LEU A 58 10.44 3.75 1.84
CA LEU A 58 9.04 3.47 2.14
C LEU A 58 8.17 4.74 2.03
N THR A 59 6.90 4.56 1.69
CA THR A 59 5.91 5.63 1.77
C THR A 59 5.12 5.51 3.06
N ARG A 60 5.08 6.58 3.86
CA ARG A 60 4.32 6.67 5.10
C ARG A 60 2.90 7.13 4.81
N THR A 61 1.92 6.48 5.42
CA THR A 61 0.49 6.82 5.29
C THR A 61 -0.21 6.87 6.65
N SER A 62 -1.35 7.56 6.70
CA SER A 62 -2.26 7.57 7.86
C SER A 62 -3.25 6.40 7.90
N VAL A 63 -3.18 5.47 6.93
CA VAL A 63 -4.09 4.33 6.86
C VAL A 63 -3.73 3.33 7.97
N CYS A 64 -4.70 2.87 8.77
CA CYS A 64 -4.49 1.89 9.85
C CYS A 64 -4.35 0.46 9.32
N ALA A 65 -3.40 -0.36 9.76
CA ALA A 65 -3.25 -1.77 9.35
C ALA A 65 -3.07 -2.66 10.58
N GLU A 66 -3.40 -3.94 10.46
CA GLU A 66 -3.23 -4.94 11.51
C GLU A 66 -2.48 -6.19 11.00
N PRO A 67 -1.95 -7.06 11.90
CA PRO A 67 -1.27 -8.28 11.49
C PRO A 67 -2.12 -9.13 10.56
N GLY A 68 -1.58 -9.47 9.39
CA GLY A 68 -2.28 -10.17 8.31
C GLY A 68 -2.59 -9.29 7.09
N ASP A 69 -2.56 -7.96 7.22
CA ASP A 69 -2.67 -7.04 6.08
C ASP A 69 -1.34 -6.83 5.31
N SER A 70 -0.23 -7.34 5.86
CA SER A 70 1.11 -7.27 5.25
C SER A 70 1.12 -7.94 3.87
N GLY A 71 1.78 -7.31 2.90
CA GLY A 71 1.72 -7.68 1.48
C GLY A 71 0.45 -7.24 0.74
N GLY A 72 -0.57 -6.76 1.45
CA GLY A 72 -1.80 -6.22 0.86
C GLY A 72 -1.57 -4.97 0.00
N SER A 73 -2.49 -4.68 -0.91
CA SER A 73 -2.32 -3.64 -1.92
C SER A 73 -2.62 -2.25 -1.38
N PHE A 74 -1.74 -1.29 -1.65
CA PHE A 74 -2.05 0.14 -1.59
C PHE A 74 -2.41 0.68 -2.98
N TYR A 75 -3.42 1.53 -3.06
CA TYR A 75 -3.93 2.08 -4.31
C TYR A 75 -4.51 3.49 -4.15
N SER A 76 -4.55 4.26 -5.23
CA SER A 76 -5.29 5.52 -5.33
C SER A 76 -6.05 5.55 -6.66
N GLY A 77 -7.38 5.61 -6.61
CA GLY A 77 -8.23 5.32 -7.76
C GLY A 77 -7.91 3.93 -8.34
N ALA A 78 -7.61 3.85 -9.63
CA ALA A 78 -7.18 2.62 -10.31
C ALA A 78 -5.64 2.49 -10.43
N GLN A 79 -4.87 3.30 -9.68
CA GLN A 79 -3.41 3.30 -9.72
C GLN A 79 -2.83 2.51 -8.54
N ALA A 80 -2.10 1.44 -8.82
CA ALA A 80 -1.34 0.69 -7.82
C ALA A 80 -0.24 1.58 -7.23
N GLN A 81 -0.16 1.65 -5.91
CA GLN A 81 0.84 2.46 -5.20
C GLN A 81 1.94 1.59 -4.59
N GLY A 82 1.59 0.44 -4.01
CA GLY A 82 2.59 -0.42 -3.35
C GLY A 82 1.98 -1.57 -2.58
N VAL A 83 2.82 -2.19 -1.75
CA VAL A 83 2.45 -3.30 -0.87
C VAL A 83 2.74 -2.96 0.59
N THR A 84 1.83 -3.32 1.49
CA THR A 84 1.98 -3.09 2.94
C THR A 84 3.26 -3.75 3.44
N SER A 85 4.15 -2.96 4.05
CA SER A 85 5.38 -3.45 4.69
C SER A 85 5.18 -3.66 6.19
N GLY A 86 4.75 -2.61 6.89
CA GLY A 86 4.48 -2.66 8.33
C GLY A 86 4.00 -1.31 8.85
N GLY A 87 3.81 -1.19 10.16
CA GLY A 87 3.25 0.02 10.75
C GLY A 87 3.12 -0.04 12.26
N SER A 88 2.39 0.92 12.82
CA SER A 88 2.05 1.01 14.24
C SER A 88 0.62 1.49 14.42
N GLY A 89 0.04 1.21 15.59
CA GLY A 89 -1.37 1.46 15.88
C GLY A 89 -2.27 0.30 15.47
N ASN A 90 -3.57 0.57 15.29
CA ASN A 90 -4.58 -0.41 14.88
C ASN A 90 -5.78 0.30 14.23
N CYS A 91 -6.77 -0.43 13.74
CA CYS A 91 -7.93 0.17 13.09
C CYS A 91 -9.04 0.65 14.03
N ALA A 92 -8.92 0.42 15.34
CA ALA A 92 -9.83 0.98 16.35
C ALA A 92 -9.43 2.40 16.79
N SER A 93 -8.13 2.67 16.97
CA SER A 93 -7.59 3.95 17.45
C SER A 93 -6.84 4.75 16.38
N GLY A 94 -6.67 4.18 15.19
CA GLY A 94 -5.83 4.73 14.12
C GLY A 94 -4.38 4.27 14.21
N GLY A 95 -3.61 4.58 13.17
CA GLY A 95 -2.25 4.10 13.03
C GLY A 95 -1.48 4.76 11.90
N THR A 96 -0.20 4.40 11.79
CA THR A 96 0.66 4.73 10.66
C THR A 96 1.03 3.44 9.95
N THR A 97 0.83 3.37 8.64
CA THR A 97 1.28 2.24 7.82
C THR A 97 2.26 2.71 6.77
N TYR A 98 3.32 1.92 6.58
CA TYR A 98 4.31 2.09 5.55
C TYR A 98 4.12 1.05 4.45
N PHE A 99 4.28 1.47 3.20
CA PHE A 99 4.26 0.56 2.05
C PHE A 99 5.53 0.68 1.22
N GLN A 100 5.92 -0.43 0.60
CA GLN A 100 6.97 -0.48 -0.41
C GLN A 100 6.38 -0.06 -1.77
N PRO A 101 6.90 1.00 -2.42
CA PRO A 101 6.37 1.46 -3.71
C PRO A 101 6.39 0.39 -4.80
N VAL A 102 5.30 0.25 -5.54
CA VAL A 102 5.17 -0.79 -6.58
C VAL A 102 6.15 -0.56 -7.73
N ASN A 103 6.40 0.70 -8.11
CA ASN A 103 7.30 1.01 -9.22
C ASN A 103 8.74 0.60 -8.92
N GLU A 104 9.17 0.67 -7.66
CA GLU A 104 10.48 0.19 -7.25
C GLU A 104 10.57 -1.34 -7.39
N ILE A 105 9.55 -2.07 -6.93
CA ILE A 105 9.45 -3.53 -7.08
C ILE A 105 9.49 -3.92 -8.56
N LEU A 106 8.68 -3.26 -9.39
CA LEU A 106 8.61 -3.53 -10.83
C LEU A 106 9.97 -3.30 -11.52
N SER A 107 10.64 -2.19 -11.19
CA SER A 107 11.95 -1.84 -11.75
C SER A 107 13.03 -2.85 -11.32
N THR A 108 13.14 -3.13 -10.03
CA THR A 108 14.17 -4.01 -9.45
C THR A 108 14.09 -5.42 -10.01
N TYR A 109 12.88 -5.94 -10.25
CA TYR A 109 12.68 -7.32 -10.71
C TYR A 109 12.34 -7.45 -12.20
N GLY A 110 12.37 -6.34 -12.96
CA GLY A 110 12.02 -6.36 -14.40
C GLY A 110 10.60 -6.84 -14.67
N LEU A 111 9.66 -6.54 -13.77
CA LEU A 111 8.27 -7.00 -13.85
C LEU A 111 7.39 -5.98 -14.56
N THR A 112 6.30 -6.47 -15.16
CA THR A 112 5.25 -5.62 -15.73
C THR A 112 3.97 -5.79 -14.94
N LEU A 113 3.36 -4.67 -14.55
CA LEU A 113 2.07 -4.67 -13.87
C LEU A 113 0.97 -5.16 -14.81
N VAL A 114 0.29 -6.23 -14.44
CA VAL A 114 -0.93 -6.66 -15.12
C VAL A 114 -2.02 -5.63 -14.86
N ARG A 115 -2.69 -5.18 -15.92
CA ARG A 115 -3.72 -4.15 -15.87
C ARG A 115 -5.05 -4.68 -16.40
N SER A 116 -6.11 -3.90 -16.19
CA SER A 116 -7.45 -4.10 -16.76
C SER A 116 -7.83 -2.92 -17.65
#